data_AF-A0A2D5RN48-F1
#
_entry.id   AF-A0A2D5RN48-F1
#
_cell.length_a   1.000
_cell.length_b   1.000
_cell.length_c   1.000
_cell.angle_alpha   90.00
_cell.angle_beta   90.00
_cell.angle_gamma   90.00
#
_symmetry.space_group_name_H-M   'P 1'
#
loop_
_entity.id
_entity.type
_entity.pdbx_description
1 polymer ?
#
loop_
_entity_poly.entity_id
_entity_poly.type
_entity_poly.pdbx_seq_one_letter_code
_entity_poly.pdbx_strand_id
1 'polypeptide(L)'
;MQKRNSMNKLETQQARLNGILANPNLKPTAVVLEGRDTAGKSSTIRELTHYMPTDSYSVVLSTKPTSKIMKSWLKFWGTKLPKRPMITFFDRSWYSRAMVQPINGWCSDDQYCDFMMDVNNWEANQDVEYIKFWLSISEDEQNDRINERKVSPLKSWKLSPNDIKALSYYDEMTILKERVMTTTNDWYPINYNDKKEGRLALITKLCDTLEERIVDNKSGK
;
A
#
# COMPACT_ATOMS: atom_id res chain seq x y z
N MET A 1 -32.79 -27.54 0.89
CA MET A 1 -32.32 -26.93 -0.37
C MET A 1 -31.32 -25.82 0.00
N GLN A 2 -30.03 -26.14 0.07
CA GLN A 2 -28.99 -25.14 0.38
C GLN A 2 -28.89 -24.17 -0.79
N LYS A 3 -29.23 -22.89 -0.58
CA LYS A 3 -28.82 -21.82 -1.49
C LYS A 3 -27.30 -21.85 -1.50
N ARG A 4 -26.69 -22.32 -2.60
CA ARG A 4 -25.29 -21.97 -2.89
C ARG A 4 -25.27 -20.44 -3.00
N ASN A 5 -24.77 -19.76 -1.99
CA ASN A 5 -24.45 -18.34 -2.10
C ASN A 5 -23.42 -18.22 -3.22
N SER A 6 -23.84 -17.66 -4.36
CA SER A 6 -22.93 -17.30 -5.44
C SER A 6 -21.99 -16.24 -4.90
N MET A 7 -20.68 -16.52 -4.89
CA MET A 7 -19.67 -15.51 -4.57
C MET A 7 -19.75 -14.36 -5.57
N ASN A 8 -19.62 -13.13 -5.09
CA ASN A 8 -19.43 -11.98 -5.96
C ASN A 8 -17.98 -11.95 -6.50
N LYS A 9 -17.68 -11.01 -7.41
CA LYS A 9 -16.34 -10.91 -8.04
C LYS A 9 -15.22 -10.70 -7.02
N LEU A 10 -15.46 -9.90 -5.98
CA LEU A 10 -14.47 -9.62 -4.93
C LEU A 10 -14.22 -10.86 -4.07
N GLU A 11 -15.29 -11.54 -3.64
CA GLU A 11 -15.22 -12.80 -2.87
C GLU A 11 -14.48 -13.90 -3.66
N THR A 12 -14.69 -13.94 -4.97
CA THR A 12 -13.95 -14.85 -5.86
C THR A 12 -12.45 -14.58 -5.82
N GLN A 13 -12.03 -13.32 -5.84
CA GLN A 13 -10.61 -12.96 -5.73
C GLN A 13 -10.05 -13.15 -4.31
N GLN A 14 -10.86 -12.95 -3.26
CA GLN A 14 -10.46 -13.25 -1.88
C GLN A 14 -10.24 -14.76 -1.69
N ALA A 15 -11.10 -15.60 -2.28
CA ALA A 15 -10.90 -17.05 -2.30
C ALA A 15 -9.64 -17.45 -3.08
N ARG A 16 -9.38 -16.79 -4.23
CA ARG A 16 -8.13 -16.98 -5.00
C ARG A 16 -6.90 -16.62 -4.16
N LEU A 17 -6.91 -15.46 -3.50
CA LEU A 17 -5.82 -15.03 -2.62
C LEU A 17 -5.56 -16.05 -1.51
N ASN A 18 -6.59 -16.61 -0.88
CA ASN A 18 -6.45 -17.67 0.11
C ASN A 18 -5.76 -18.93 -0.46
N GLY A 19 -6.08 -19.32 -1.69
CA GLY A 19 -5.39 -20.41 -2.39
C GLY A 19 -3.90 -20.12 -2.63
N ILE A 20 -3.57 -18.89 -3.00
CA ILE A 20 -2.18 -18.45 -3.18
C ILE A 20 -1.40 -18.49 -1.87
N LEU A 21 -2.01 -18.06 -0.76
CA LEU A 21 -1.38 -18.05 0.56
C LEU A 21 -1.01 -19.45 1.06
N ALA A 22 -1.76 -20.47 0.66
CA ALA A 22 -1.47 -21.86 0.99
C ALA A 22 -0.34 -22.48 0.14
N ASN A 23 0.18 -21.76 -0.86
CA ASN A 23 1.22 -22.27 -1.74
C ASN A 23 2.58 -22.35 -1.00
N PRO A 24 3.25 -23.50 -0.98
CA PRO A 24 4.52 -23.67 -0.28
C PRO A 24 5.68 -22.87 -0.89
N ASN A 25 5.52 -22.34 -2.11
CA ASN A 25 6.52 -21.49 -2.77
C ASN A 25 6.26 -20.00 -2.57
N LEU A 26 5.27 -19.61 -1.75
CA LEU A 26 5.10 -18.23 -1.36
C LEU A 26 6.35 -17.73 -0.63
N LYS A 27 6.87 -16.57 -1.05
CA LYS A 27 7.98 -15.89 -0.37
C LYS A 27 7.45 -14.86 0.63
N PRO A 28 8.28 -14.42 1.60
CA PRO A 28 7.98 -13.22 2.38
C PRO A 28 7.64 -12.06 1.44
N THR A 29 6.43 -11.52 1.53
CA THR A 29 5.94 -10.50 0.57
C THR A 29 5.50 -9.23 1.29
N ALA A 30 6.06 -8.09 0.90
CA ALA A 30 5.62 -6.77 1.32
C ALA A 30 4.65 -6.19 0.28
N VAL A 31 3.39 -6.01 0.68
CA VAL A 31 2.38 -5.32 -0.13
C VAL A 31 2.23 -3.89 0.38
N VAL A 32 2.72 -2.94 -0.40
CA VAL A 32 2.75 -1.52 -0.01
C VAL A 32 1.56 -0.79 -0.61
N LEU A 33 0.78 -0.10 0.23
CA LEU A 33 -0.28 0.78 -0.25
C LEU A 33 0.11 2.23 0.06
N GLU A 34 0.45 2.97 -0.98
CA GLU A 34 0.55 4.42 -0.96
C GLU A 34 -0.64 5.04 -1.70
N GLY A 35 -0.79 6.36 -1.54
CA GLY A 35 -1.88 7.12 -2.13
C GLY A 35 -2.13 8.37 -1.32
N ARG A 36 -2.84 9.32 -1.94
CA ARG A 36 -3.26 10.57 -1.31
C ARG A 36 -4.05 10.32 -0.02
N ASP A 37 -4.18 11.37 0.77
CA ASP A 37 -5.12 11.36 1.88
C ASP A 37 -6.51 11.04 1.35
N THR A 38 -7.27 10.26 2.12
CA THR A 38 -8.59 9.74 1.73
C THR A 38 -8.64 8.69 0.61
N ALA A 39 -7.51 8.32 -0.02
CA ALA A 39 -7.46 7.36 -1.12
C ALA A 39 -8.03 5.97 -0.80
N GLY A 40 -8.04 5.54 0.48
CA GLY A 40 -8.73 4.31 0.91
C GLY A 40 -7.83 3.14 1.32
N LYS A 41 -6.53 3.39 1.54
CA LYS A 41 -5.50 2.41 1.96
C LYS A 41 -5.97 1.47 3.08
N SER A 42 -6.26 2.01 4.28
CA SER A 42 -6.67 1.21 5.44
C SER A 42 -7.94 0.39 5.19
N SER A 43 -8.92 0.97 4.48
CA SER A 43 -10.16 0.24 4.16
C SER A 43 -9.95 -0.85 3.10
N THR A 44 -8.95 -0.70 2.24
CA THR A 44 -8.55 -1.73 1.28
C THR A 44 -7.95 -2.90 2.02
N ILE A 45 -6.94 -2.65 2.86
CA ILE A 45 -6.27 -3.69 3.64
C ILE A 45 -7.30 -4.47 4.45
N ARG A 46 -8.19 -3.77 5.17
CA ARG A 46 -9.26 -4.41 5.94
C ARG A 46 -10.17 -5.32 5.08
N GLU A 47 -10.44 -4.93 3.84
CA GLU A 47 -11.24 -5.74 2.91
C GLU A 47 -10.47 -6.97 2.42
N LEU A 48 -9.21 -6.79 2.00
CA LEU A 48 -8.38 -7.89 1.52
C LEU A 48 -8.17 -8.96 2.60
N THR A 49 -7.90 -8.52 3.82
CA THR A 49 -7.59 -9.41 4.94
C THR A 49 -8.84 -9.99 5.61
N HIS A 50 -10.04 -9.66 5.15
CA HIS A 50 -11.28 -10.06 5.82
C HIS A 50 -11.45 -11.58 5.93
N TYR A 51 -11.02 -12.32 4.91
CA TYR A 51 -11.09 -13.79 4.85
C TYR A 51 -9.72 -14.48 4.87
N MET A 52 -8.63 -13.74 5.06
CA MET A 52 -7.28 -14.33 5.11
C MET A 52 -7.07 -15.07 6.43
N PRO A 53 -6.38 -16.23 6.44
CA PRO A 53 -5.93 -16.87 7.67
C PRO A 53 -5.08 -15.90 8.51
N THR A 54 -5.34 -15.80 9.81
CA THR A 54 -4.72 -14.77 10.67
C THR A 54 -3.20 -14.92 10.82
N ASP A 55 -2.66 -16.11 10.58
CA ASP A 55 -1.24 -16.41 10.55
C ASP A 55 -0.60 -16.21 9.17
N SER A 56 -1.38 -15.94 8.12
CA SER A 56 -0.88 -15.73 6.75
C SER A 56 -0.56 -14.27 6.43
N TYR A 57 -0.89 -13.33 7.32
CA TYR A 57 -0.64 -11.90 7.10
C TYR A 57 -0.27 -11.11 8.34
N SER A 58 0.26 -9.90 8.09
CA SER A 58 0.42 -8.84 9.09
C SER A 58 0.05 -7.49 8.48
N VAL A 59 -0.26 -6.51 9.32
CA VAL A 59 -0.54 -5.13 8.91
C VAL A 59 0.38 -4.20 9.68
N VAL A 60 1.17 -3.42 8.95
CA VAL A 60 2.02 -2.36 9.49
C VAL A 60 1.38 -1.03 9.14
N LEU A 61 1.04 -0.27 10.18
CA LEU A 61 0.50 1.08 10.04
C LEU A 61 1.65 2.09 10.19
N SER A 62 1.75 3.03 9.25
CA SER A 62 2.69 4.14 9.40
C SER A 62 2.21 5.09 10.51
N THR A 63 3.14 5.45 11.39
CA THR A 63 2.92 6.40 12.47
C THR A 63 3.87 7.58 12.32
N LYS A 64 3.56 8.71 12.98
CA LYS A 64 4.47 9.87 13.01
C LYS A 64 5.83 9.42 13.58
N PRO A 65 6.93 9.50 12.81
CA PRO A 65 8.20 8.96 13.25
C PRO A 65 8.85 9.84 14.31
N THR A 66 9.58 9.22 15.23
CA THR A 66 10.44 9.93 16.19
C THR A 66 11.72 10.41 15.50
N SER A 67 12.40 11.40 16.08
CA SER A 67 13.70 11.88 15.58
C SER A 67 14.73 10.76 15.43
N LYS A 68 14.68 9.75 16.30
CA LYS A 68 15.53 8.54 16.20
C LYS A 68 15.21 7.72 14.96
N ILE A 69 13.94 7.48 14.67
CA ILE A 69 13.51 6.74 13.46
C ILE A 69 13.93 7.53 12.20
N MET A 70 13.79 8.86 12.24
CA MET A 70 14.13 9.71 11.11
C MET A 70 15.59 9.63 10.68
N LYS A 71 16.52 9.42 11.63
CA LYS A 71 17.96 9.23 11.37
C LYS A 71 18.33 7.84 10.85
N SER A 72 17.42 6.87 10.90
CA SER A 72 17.70 5.48 10.53
C SER A 72 16.53 4.88 9.77
N TRP A 73 16.05 5.61 8.77
CA TRP A 73 14.76 5.38 8.11
C TRP A 73 14.62 3.97 7.54
N LEU A 74 15.46 3.61 6.57
CA LEU A 74 15.42 2.30 5.91
C LEU A 74 15.74 1.17 6.90
N LYS A 75 16.67 1.40 7.83
CA LYS A 75 16.98 0.43 8.91
C LYS A 75 15.76 0.15 9.79
N PHE A 76 14.99 1.16 10.16
CA PHE A 76 13.76 0.99 10.92
C PHE A 76 12.73 0.18 10.13
N TRP A 77 12.50 0.52 8.87
CA TRP A 77 11.55 -0.19 8.01
C TRP A 77 11.97 -1.64 7.74
N GLY A 78 13.28 -1.92 7.65
CA GLY A 78 13.81 -3.29 7.58
C GLY A 78 13.39 -4.16 8.76
N THR A 79 13.18 -3.58 9.94
CA THR A 79 12.67 -4.35 11.11
C THR A 79 11.20 -4.76 10.98
N LYS A 80 10.46 -4.16 10.04
CA LYS A 80 9.03 -4.37 9.80
C LYS A 80 8.75 -5.29 8.62
N LEU A 81 9.76 -5.61 7.81
CA LEU A 81 9.62 -6.50 6.68
C LEU A 81 9.25 -7.93 7.11
N PRO A 82 8.48 -8.67 6.30
CA PRO A 82 8.17 -10.06 6.57
C PRO A 82 9.45 -10.90 6.58
N LYS A 83 9.53 -11.84 7.53
CA LYS A 83 10.69 -12.76 7.68
C LYS A 83 10.36 -14.21 7.39
N ARG A 84 9.11 -14.49 7.02
CA ARG A 84 8.60 -15.84 6.71
C ARG A 84 7.61 -15.74 5.54
N PRO A 85 7.30 -16.86 4.86
CA PRO A 85 6.26 -16.97 3.84
C PRO A 85 4.89 -16.45 4.31
N MET A 86 4.65 -15.16 4.17
CA MET A 86 3.42 -14.45 4.54
C MET A 86 3.37 -13.10 3.83
N ILE A 87 2.18 -12.49 3.78
CA ILE A 87 2.01 -11.14 3.26
C ILE A 87 2.00 -10.12 4.41
N THR A 88 2.88 -9.13 4.37
CA THR A 88 2.77 -7.95 5.24
C THR A 88 2.24 -6.77 4.44
N PHE A 89 1.06 -6.28 4.81
CA PHE A 89 0.47 -5.08 4.23
C PHE A 89 0.98 -3.83 4.95
N PHE A 90 1.38 -2.83 4.18
CA PHE A 90 1.85 -1.54 4.69
C PHE A 90 0.83 -0.45 4.35
N ASP A 91 0.18 0.13 5.37
CA ASP A 91 -0.62 1.35 5.22
C ASP A 91 0.30 2.56 5.33
N ARG A 92 0.77 2.99 4.16
CA ARG A 92 2.02 3.73 3.96
C ARG A 92 3.26 2.97 4.43
N SER A 93 4.41 3.44 3.98
CA SER A 93 5.67 2.70 4.08
C SER A 93 6.88 3.64 4.20
N TRP A 94 8.07 3.10 3.96
CA TRP A 94 9.30 3.87 3.79
C TRP A 94 9.18 4.94 2.70
N TYR A 95 8.33 4.76 1.68
CA TYR A 95 8.06 5.77 0.65
C TYR A 95 7.41 7.05 1.15
N SER A 96 6.93 7.09 2.41
CA SER A 96 6.52 8.34 3.04
C SER A 96 7.63 9.40 2.99
N ARG A 97 8.91 9.00 3.01
CA ARG A 97 10.09 9.88 2.86
C ARG A 97 10.16 10.60 1.52
N ALA A 98 9.66 9.97 0.46
CA ALA A 98 9.66 10.52 -0.90
C ALA A 98 8.32 11.13 -1.33
N MET A 99 7.30 11.11 -0.46
CA MET A 99 5.95 11.55 -0.79
C MET A 99 5.44 12.57 0.23
N VAL A 100 4.85 12.10 1.33
CA VAL A 100 4.16 12.99 2.28
C VAL A 100 5.14 13.82 3.13
N GLN A 101 6.35 13.33 3.38
CA GLN A 101 7.31 14.03 4.26
C GLN A 101 7.83 15.36 3.68
N PRO A 102 8.26 15.44 2.39
CA PRO A 102 8.67 16.71 1.79
C PRO A 102 7.59 17.78 1.86
N ILE A 103 6.36 17.44 1.44
CA ILE A 103 5.19 18.35 1.43
C ILE A 103 4.91 18.93 2.82
N ASN A 104 5.08 18.11 3.86
CA ASN A 104 4.79 18.53 5.23
C ASN A 104 6.02 19.09 5.97
N GLY A 105 7.17 19.23 5.32
CA GLY A 105 8.41 19.67 5.95
C GLY A 105 8.90 18.72 7.06
N TRP A 106 8.60 17.43 6.93
CA TRP A 106 8.98 16.42 7.94
C TRP A 106 10.35 15.82 7.70
N CYS A 107 10.94 15.98 6.51
CA CYS A 107 12.31 15.62 6.21
C CYS A 107 13.05 16.80 5.56
N SER A 108 14.38 16.81 5.63
CA SER A 108 15.21 17.72 4.85
C SER A 108 15.34 17.24 3.40
N ASP A 109 15.78 18.14 2.51
CA ASP A 109 16.08 17.81 1.11
C ASP A 109 17.16 16.72 1.00
N ASP A 110 18.22 16.80 1.81
CA ASP A 110 19.26 15.76 1.87
C ASP A 110 18.67 14.39 2.22
N GLN A 111 17.79 14.33 3.23
CA GLN A 111 17.15 13.08 3.63
C GLN A 111 16.23 12.50 2.54
N TYR A 112 15.60 13.36 1.75
CA TYR A 112 14.81 12.95 0.60
C TYR A 112 15.71 12.39 -0.51
N CYS A 113 16.79 13.10 -0.84
CA CYS A 113 17.76 12.72 -1.86
C CYS A 113 18.44 11.39 -1.52
N ASP A 114 18.96 11.26 -0.30
CA ASP A 114 19.59 10.03 0.20
C ASP A 114 18.64 8.84 0.07
N PHE A 115 17.38 9.00 0.48
CA PHE A 115 16.37 7.95 0.35
C PHE A 115 16.12 7.55 -1.11
N MET A 116 15.98 8.52 -2.00
CA MET A 116 15.73 8.24 -3.42
C MET A 116 16.93 7.56 -4.10
N MET A 117 18.16 7.85 -3.65
CA MET A 117 19.37 7.16 -4.13
C MET A 117 19.46 5.72 -3.59
N ASP A 118 19.08 5.50 -2.33
CA ASP A 118 19.32 4.24 -1.64
C ASP A 118 18.19 3.20 -1.78
N VAL A 119 16.93 3.63 -1.94
CA VAL A 119 15.77 2.76 -1.74
C VAL A 119 15.75 1.52 -2.64
N ASN A 120 16.11 1.64 -3.91
CA ASN A 120 16.13 0.50 -4.83
C ASN A 120 17.19 -0.53 -4.43
N ASN A 121 18.40 -0.08 -4.10
CA ASN A 121 19.48 -0.94 -3.64
C ASN A 121 19.13 -1.57 -2.29
N TRP A 122 18.49 -0.81 -1.40
CA TRP A 122 18.02 -1.33 -0.13
C TRP A 122 16.98 -2.43 -0.33
N GLU A 123 15.94 -2.21 -1.14
CA GLU A 123 14.91 -3.23 -1.46
C GLU A 123 15.55 -4.48 -2.08
N ALA A 124 16.43 -4.32 -3.07
CA ALA A 124 17.10 -5.44 -3.76
C ALA A 124 17.98 -6.29 -2.83
N ASN A 125 18.45 -5.73 -1.73
CA ASN A 125 19.28 -6.43 -0.74
C ASN A 125 18.45 -7.13 0.36
N GLN A 126 17.13 -7.16 0.28
CA GLN A 126 16.27 -7.88 1.23
C GLN A 126 15.71 -9.15 0.59
N ASP A 127 15.56 -10.20 1.39
CA ASP A 127 14.90 -11.45 0.98
C ASP A 127 13.37 -11.31 1.08
N VAL A 128 12.82 -10.36 0.32
CA VAL A 128 11.41 -9.97 0.35
C VAL A 128 10.94 -9.63 -1.06
N GLU A 129 9.76 -10.15 -1.42
CA GLU A 129 9.05 -9.77 -2.62
C GLU A 129 8.27 -8.46 -2.39
N TYR A 130 8.44 -7.47 -3.26
CA TYR A 130 7.75 -6.18 -3.15
C TYR A 130 6.64 -6.07 -4.20
N ILE A 131 5.43 -5.73 -3.76
CA ILE A 131 4.30 -5.38 -4.65
C ILE A 131 3.73 -4.05 -4.16
N LYS A 132 3.90 -2.99 -4.95
CA LYS A 132 3.63 -1.62 -4.50
C LYS A 132 2.46 -1.04 -5.27
N PHE A 133 1.47 -0.52 -4.56
CA PHE A 133 0.26 0.05 -5.14
C PHE A 133 0.14 1.52 -4.81
N TRP A 134 -0.23 2.30 -5.82
CA TRP A 134 -0.69 3.67 -5.63
C TRP A 134 -2.18 3.76 -5.91
N LEU A 135 -2.95 4.11 -4.88
CA LEU A 135 -4.39 4.31 -5.01
C LEU A 135 -4.65 5.71 -5.59
N SER A 136 -4.97 5.76 -6.88
CA SER A 136 -5.16 6.98 -7.65
C SER A 136 -6.59 7.49 -7.51
N ILE A 137 -6.74 8.70 -6.97
CA ILE A 137 -8.01 9.42 -6.94
C ILE A 137 -7.83 10.78 -7.62
N SER A 138 -8.89 11.24 -8.28
CA SER A 138 -8.99 12.62 -8.78
C SER A 138 -9.01 13.62 -7.60
N GLU A 139 -8.71 14.88 -7.89
CA GLU A 139 -8.83 15.96 -6.91
C GLU A 139 -10.27 16.12 -6.44
N ASP A 140 -11.23 16.06 -7.37
CA ASP A 140 -12.67 16.09 -7.08
C ASP A 140 -13.08 14.97 -6.12
N GLU A 141 -12.68 13.72 -6.41
CA GLU A 141 -12.96 12.60 -5.51
C GLU A 141 -12.30 12.76 -4.14
N GLN A 142 -11.09 13.34 -4.08
CA GLN A 142 -10.44 13.64 -2.80
C GLN A 142 -11.27 14.65 -2.00
N ASN A 143 -11.72 15.73 -2.64
CA ASN A 143 -12.57 16.75 -2.03
C ASN A 143 -13.90 16.17 -1.54
N ASP A 144 -14.57 15.35 -2.35
CA ASP A 144 -15.83 14.69 -2.00
C ASP A 144 -15.67 13.78 -0.79
N ARG A 145 -14.59 13.01 -0.72
CA ARG A 145 -14.30 12.15 0.45
C ARG A 145 -13.99 12.94 1.71
N ILE A 146 -13.33 14.09 1.59
CA ILE A 146 -13.09 15.00 2.73
C ILE A 146 -14.43 15.54 3.23
N ASN A 147 -15.31 15.97 2.33
CA ASN A 147 -16.63 16.49 2.69
C ASN A 147 -17.53 15.40 3.30
N GLU A 148 -17.50 14.18 2.76
CA GLU A 148 -18.20 13.03 3.34
C GLU A 148 -17.75 12.76 4.79
N ARG A 149 -16.44 12.83 5.05
CA ARG A 149 -15.90 12.62 6.40
C ARG A 149 -16.38 13.70 7.39
N LYS A 150 -16.61 14.94 6.95
CA LYS A 150 -17.10 16.04 7.82
C LYS A 150 -18.49 15.78 8.36
N VAL A 151 -19.35 15.17 7.53
CA VAL A 151 -20.77 14.97 7.86
C VAL A 151 -21.07 13.56 8.39
N SER A 152 -20.15 12.62 8.23
CA SER A 152 -20.38 11.22 8.62
C SER A 152 -19.96 10.94 10.07
N PRO A 153 -20.88 10.53 10.97
CA PRO A 153 -20.54 10.19 12.35
C PRO A 153 -19.62 8.95 12.46
N LEU A 154 -19.61 8.10 11.43
CA LEU A 154 -18.77 6.89 11.39
C LEU A 154 -17.35 7.15 10.86
N LYS A 155 -17.12 8.32 10.25
CA LYS A 155 -15.86 8.66 9.56
C LYS A 155 -15.22 9.95 10.05
N SER A 156 -15.92 10.76 10.85
CA SER A 156 -15.45 12.04 11.38
C SER A 156 -14.12 11.92 12.12
N TRP A 157 -13.92 10.83 12.85
CA TRP A 157 -12.65 10.53 13.55
C TRP A 157 -11.43 10.40 12.62
N LYS A 158 -11.64 10.22 11.30
CA LYS A 158 -10.58 10.15 10.30
C LYS A 158 -10.16 11.51 9.76
N LEU A 159 -10.85 12.60 10.14
CA LEU A 159 -10.46 13.94 9.75
C LEU A 159 -9.29 14.44 10.59
N SER A 160 -8.38 15.11 9.91
CA SER A 160 -7.28 15.84 10.49
C SER A 160 -7.22 17.25 9.89
N PRO A 161 -6.59 18.22 10.57
CA PRO A 161 -6.32 19.54 10.01
C PRO A 161 -5.50 19.48 8.70
N ASN A 162 -4.76 18.39 8.48
CA ASN A 162 -3.97 18.18 7.27
C ASN A 162 -4.84 17.84 6.05
N ASP A 163 -6.01 17.23 6.22
CA ASP A 163 -6.84 16.83 5.06
C ASP A 163 -7.26 18.04 4.20
N ILE A 164 -7.54 19.18 4.83
CA ILE A 164 -7.90 20.42 4.11
C ILE A 164 -6.69 20.97 3.34
N LYS A 165 -5.51 20.95 3.97
CA LYS A 165 -4.25 21.37 3.32
C LYS A 165 -3.81 20.38 2.23
N ALA A 166 -4.18 19.10 2.34
CA ALA A 166 -3.78 18.09 1.37
C ALA A 166 -4.34 18.34 -0.04
N LEU A 167 -5.45 19.07 -0.17
CA LEU A 167 -5.95 19.52 -1.48
C LEU A 167 -5.04 20.58 -2.11
N SER A 168 -4.54 21.56 -1.34
CA SER A 168 -3.64 22.59 -1.90
C SER A 168 -2.30 22.04 -2.38
N TYR A 169 -1.93 20.82 -1.97
CA TYR A 169 -0.72 20.13 -2.41
C TYR A 169 -1.00 19.02 -3.43
N TYR A 170 -2.15 19.07 -4.13
CA TYR A 170 -2.50 18.01 -5.08
C TYR A 170 -1.43 17.83 -6.15
N ASP A 171 -1.04 18.91 -6.81
CA ASP A 171 -0.04 18.90 -7.89
C ASP A 171 1.37 18.55 -7.39
N GLU A 172 1.77 19.08 -6.24
CA GLU A 172 3.08 18.76 -5.65
C GLU A 172 3.22 17.26 -5.35
N MET A 173 2.16 16.66 -4.77
CA MET A 173 2.11 15.22 -4.57
C MET A 173 2.08 14.46 -5.90
N THR A 174 1.49 15.00 -6.98
CA THR A 174 1.57 14.39 -8.32
C THR A 174 3.02 14.27 -8.77
N ILE A 175 3.79 15.36 -8.65
CA ILE A 175 5.21 15.40 -9.06
C ILE A 175 6.02 14.38 -8.27
N LEU A 176 5.86 14.35 -6.94
CA LEU A 176 6.56 13.39 -6.07
C LEU A 176 6.20 11.94 -6.39
N LYS A 177 4.91 11.67 -6.62
CA LYS A 177 4.41 10.35 -7.03
C LYS A 177 5.02 9.92 -8.35
N GLU A 178 5.00 10.77 -9.38
CA GLU A 178 5.56 10.43 -10.69
C GLU A 178 7.06 10.14 -10.59
N ARG A 179 7.80 10.93 -9.81
CA ARG A 179 9.22 10.66 -9.58
C ARG A 179 9.43 9.29 -8.94
N VAL A 180 8.71 8.95 -7.87
CA VAL A 180 8.82 7.62 -7.25
C VAL A 180 8.49 6.51 -8.24
N MET A 181 7.39 6.62 -8.98
CA MET A 181 6.95 5.59 -9.92
C MET A 181 7.89 5.39 -11.10
N THR A 182 8.55 6.46 -11.56
CA THR A 182 9.45 6.40 -12.71
C THR A 182 10.87 5.96 -12.34
N THR A 183 11.27 6.12 -11.08
CA THR A 183 12.64 5.80 -10.63
C THR A 183 12.71 4.57 -9.72
N THR A 184 11.60 3.94 -9.36
CA THR A 184 11.57 2.76 -8.48
C THR A 184 10.68 1.65 -9.05
N ASN A 185 10.97 0.40 -8.68
CA ASN A 185 10.40 -0.78 -9.35
C ASN A 185 9.01 -1.16 -8.83
N ASP A 186 8.33 -2.15 -9.43
CA ASP A 186 7.14 -2.84 -8.87
C ASP A 186 5.94 -1.98 -8.44
N TRP A 187 5.74 -0.82 -9.08
CA TRP A 187 4.59 0.04 -8.83
C TRP A 187 3.41 -0.24 -9.77
N TYR A 188 2.22 -0.35 -9.18
CA TYR A 188 0.96 -0.48 -9.88
C TYR A 188 0.00 0.67 -9.50
N PRO A 189 -0.23 1.64 -10.39
CA PRO A 189 -1.28 2.62 -10.18
C PRO A 189 -2.65 1.95 -10.35
N ILE A 190 -3.53 2.10 -9.37
CA ILE A 190 -4.90 1.60 -9.40
C ILE A 190 -5.85 2.78 -9.47
N ASN A 191 -6.74 2.83 -10.46
CA ASN A 191 -7.84 3.78 -10.46
C ASN A 191 -8.76 3.45 -9.27
N TYR A 192 -8.88 4.41 -8.36
CA TYR A 192 -9.54 4.24 -7.09
C TYR A 192 -10.61 5.30 -6.85
N ASN A 193 -11.11 5.96 -7.91
CA ASN A 193 -12.25 6.87 -7.80
C ASN A 193 -13.47 6.12 -7.25
N ASP A 194 -13.83 4.98 -7.85
CA ASP A 194 -14.78 4.05 -7.24
C ASP A 194 -14.05 3.06 -6.32
N LYS A 195 -14.42 3.01 -5.04
CA LYS A 195 -13.77 2.13 -4.06
C LYS A 195 -14.04 0.64 -4.29
N LYS A 196 -15.22 0.27 -4.79
CA LYS A 196 -15.56 -1.15 -5.03
C LYS A 196 -14.75 -1.66 -6.22
N GLU A 197 -14.74 -0.92 -7.32
CA GLU A 197 -13.96 -1.27 -8.51
C GLU A 197 -12.46 -1.22 -8.22
N GLY A 198 -11.99 -0.20 -7.50
CA GLY A 198 -10.59 -0.07 -7.11
C GLY A 198 -10.10 -1.23 -6.24
N ARG A 199 -10.93 -1.75 -5.32
CA ARG A 199 -10.58 -2.95 -4.52
C ARG A 199 -10.50 -4.19 -5.38
N LEU A 200 -11.47 -4.38 -6.26
CA LEU A 200 -11.50 -5.53 -7.16
C LEU A 200 -10.27 -5.53 -8.07
N ALA A 201 -9.96 -4.38 -8.69
CA ALA A 201 -8.78 -4.23 -9.53
C ALA A 201 -7.47 -4.50 -8.77
N LEU A 202 -7.35 -3.99 -7.54
CA LEU A 202 -6.16 -4.18 -6.72
C LEU A 202 -5.97 -5.65 -6.31
N ILE A 203 -7.02 -6.33 -5.81
CA ILE A 203 -6.88 -7.74 -5.41
C ILE A 203 -6.62 -8.65 -6.62
N THR A 204 -7.24 -8.35 -7.77
CA THR A 204 -6.96 -9.07 -9.02
C THR A 204 -5.48 -8.92 -9.38
N LYS A 205 -4.97 -7.68 -9.43
CA LYS A 205 -3.56 -7.44 -9.77
C LYS A 205 -2.60 -8.07 -8.75
N LEU A 206 -2.95 -8.05 -7.46
CA LEU A 206 -2.18 -8.72 -6.42
C LEU A 206 -2.11 -10.23 -6.67
N CYS A 207 -3.24 -10.88 -6.95
CA CYS A 207 -3.27 -12.32 -7.22
C CYS A 207 -2.48 -12.68 -8.48
N ASP A 208 -2.67 -11.93 -9.57
CA ASP A 208 -1.95 -12.15 -10.83
C ASP A 208 -0.43 -12.07 -10.61
N THR A 209 0.03 -11.01 -9.94
CA THR A 209 1.46 -10.78 -9.69
C THR A 209 2.07 -11.85 -8.78
N LEU A 210 1.33 -12.29 -7.75
CA LEU A 210 1.81 -13.35 -6.85
C LEU A 210 1.93 -14.70 -7.59
N GLU A 211 0.95 -15.05 -8.42
CA GLU A 211 0.97 -16.28 -9.19
C GLU A 211 2.10 -16.30 -10.21
N GLU A 212 2.31 -15.20 -10.95
CA GLU A 212 3.44 -15.01 -11.87
C GLU A 212 4.77 -15.30 -11.15
N ARG A 213 5.02 -14.64 -10.01
CA ARG A 213 6.27 -14.81 -9.24
C ARG A 213 6.42 -16.22 -8.65
N ILE A 214 5.32 -16.86 -8.24
CA ILE A 214 5.35 -18.25 -7.76
C ILE A 214 5.76 -19.22 -8.88
N VAL A 215 5.31 -18.98 -10.11
CA VAL A 215 5.70 -19.80 -11.27
C VAL A 215 7.17 -19.62 -11.60
N ASP A 216 7.66 -18.39 -11.65
CA ASP A 216 9.08 -18.10 -11.94
C ASP A 216 10.02 -18.78 -10.93
N ASN A 217 9.62 -18.85 -9.67
CA ASN A 217 10.37 -19.55 -8.62
C ASN A 217 10.45 -21.08 -8.83
N LYS A 218 9.53 -21.69 -9.58
CA LYS A 218 9.60 -23.13 -9.93
C LYS A 218 10.60 -23.39 -11.06
N SER A 219 10.76 -22.45 -11.98
CA SER A 219 11.62 -22.59 -13.15
C SER A 219 13.11 -22.34 -12.86
N GLY A 220 13.42 -21.73 -11.72
CA GLY A 220 14.79 -21.46 -11.25
C GLY A 220 15.39 -22.50 -10.28
N LYS A 221 14.71 -23.64 -10.06
CA LYS A 221 15.22 -24.80 -9.31
C LYS A 221 15.48 -25.96 -10.26
#